data_AF-A0A9D4RDF1-F1
#
_entry.id   AF-A0A9D4RDF1-F1
#
_cell.length_a   1.000
_cell.length_b   1.000
_cell.length_c   1.000
_cell.angle_alpha   90.00
_cell.angle_beta   90.00
_cell.angle_gamma   90.00
#
_symmetry.space_group_name_H-M   'P 1'
#
loop_
_entity.id
_entity.type
_entity.pdbx_description
1 polymer ?
#
loop_
_entity_poly.entity_id
_entity_poly.type
_entity_poly.pdbx_seq_one_letter_code
_entity_poly.pdbx_strand_id
1 'polypeptide(L)'
;MLISNIYQNEILRQAIRNAIGGKPTKILTSLKPTATTEEILKTLDSNFGDIKSGESLMEEYYKAKQEKDEDISAWGIRLEELLQKAIDRGELQE
;
A
#
# COMPACT_ATOMS: atom_id res chain seq x y z
N MET A 1 10.06 -2.21 8.16
CA MET A 1 10.71 -3.38 8.77
C MET A 1 9.80 -3.87 9.90
N LEU A 2 8.93 -4.84 9.63
CA LEU A 2 8.02 -5.39 10.66
C LEU A 2 8.84 -6.14 11.70
N ILE A 3 8.53 -5.90 12.98
CA ILE A 3 9.24 -6.38 14.17
C ILE A 3 9.25 -7.92 14.20
N SER A 4 10.21 -8.52 13.51
CA SER A 4 10.28 -9.95 13.22
C SER A 4 10.78 -10.80 14.39
N ASN A 5 11.11 -10.18 15.52
CA ASN A 5 11.73 -10.86 16.66
C ASN A 5 10.84 -11.00 17.91
N ILE A 6 9.57 -10.55 17.86
CA ILE A 6 8.65 -10.64 19.01
C ILE A 6 7.57 -11.72 18.80
N TYR A 7 7.21 -12.04 17.56
CA TYR A 7 6.15 -13.01 17.26
C TYR A 7 6.68 -14.14 16.37
N GLN A 8 6.29 -15.38 16.68
CA GLN A 8 6.55 -16.52 15.79
C GLN A 8 5.95 -16.24 14.40
N ASN A 9 6.72 -16.51 13.34
CA ASN A 9 6.30 -16.26 11.95
C ASN A 9 4.91 -16.84 11.61
N GLU A 10 4.55 -17.98 12.20
CA GLU A 10 3.24 -18.61 12.02
C GLU A 10 2.09 -17.78 12.60
N ILE A 11 2.29 -17.13 13.75
CA ILE A 11 1.28 -16.24 14.36
C ILE A 11 1.05 -15.03 13.46
N LEU A 12 2.12 -14.44 12.92
CA LEU A 12 2.02 -13.30 11.99
C LEU A 12 1.30 -13.69 10.70
N ARG A 13 1.62 -14.85 10.11
CA ARG A 13 0.95 -15.36 8.90
C ARG A 13 -0.55 -15.55 9.13
N GLN A 14 -0.93 -16.16 10.25
CA GLN A 14 -2.33 -16.39 10.57
C GLN A 14 -3.07 -15.08 10.86
N ALA A 15 -2.44 -14.14 11.57
CA ALA A 15 -3.01 -12.82 11.85
C ALA A 15 -3.28 -12.04 10.56
N ILE A 16 -2.33 -12.01 9.62
CA ILE A 16 -2.49 -11.35 8.32
C ILE A 16 -3.65 -11.97 7.54
N ARG A 17 -3.75 -13.30 7.48
CA ARG A 17 -4.86 -13.98 6.78
C ARG A 17 -6.22 -13.67 7.41
N ASN A 18 -6.29 -13.56 8.74
CA ASN A 18 -7.53 -13.25 9.45
C ASN A 18 -7.94 -11.76 9.34
N ALA A 19 -6.98 -10.85 9.21
CA ALA A 19 -7.24 -9.42 9.07
C ALA A 19 -7.83 -9.05 7.71
N ILE A 20 -7.73 -9.95 6.73
CA ILE A 20 -8.08 -9.69 5.34
C ILE A 20 -9.44 -10.31 5.01
N GLY A 21 -10.38 -9.49 4.56
CA GLY A 21 -11.72 -9.91 4.12
C GLY A 21 -11.96 -9.71 2.62
N GLY A 22 -12.93 -10.44 2.07
CA GLY A 22 -13.46 -10.20 0.72
C GLY A 22 -12.57 -10.72 -0.42
N LYS A 23 -12.39 -9.90 -1.46
CA LYS A 23 -11.68 -10.28 -2.69
C LYS A 23 -10.21 -10.65 -2.46
N PRO A 24 -9.43 -9.93 -1.63
CA PRO A 24 -8.05 -10.31 -1.34
C PRO A 24 -7.91 -11.68 -0.67
N THR A 25 -8.86 -12.09 0.19
CA THR A 25 -8.86 -13.42 0.82
C THR A 25 -8.87 -14.54 -0.22
N LYS A 26 -9.67 -14.39 -1.30
CA LYS A 26 -9.74 -15.36 -2.40
C LYS A 26 -8.42 -15.48 -3.19
N ILE A 27 -7.67 -14.39 -3.30
CA ILE A 27 -6.35 -14.42 -3.93
C ILE A 27 -5.36 -15.14 -3.00
N LEU A 28 -5.39 -14.85 -1.71
CA LEU A 28 -4.52 -15.50 -0.73
C LEU A 28 -4.80 -17.00 -0.53
N THR A 29 -6.00 -17.49 -0.85
CA THR A 29 -6.29 -18.94 -0.86
C THR A 29 -5.60 -19.69 -1.99
N SER A 30 -5.13 -19.00 -3.04
CA SER A 30 -4.32 -19.62 -4.09
C SER A 30 -2.87 -19.86 -3.68
N LEU A 31 -2.40 -19.18 -2.63
CA LEU A 31 -1.08 -19.41 -2.04
C LEU A 31 -1.08 -20.69 -1.21
N LYS A 32 0.06 -21.40 -1.21
CA LYS A 32 0.26 -22.58 -0.36
C LYS A 32 0.06 -22.20 1.12
N PRO A 33 -0.42 -23.12 1.98
CA PRO A 33 -0.56 -22.86 3.41
C PRO A 33 0.75 -22.42 4.07
N THR A 34 1.89 -22.91 3.56
CA THR A 34 3.24 -22.60 4.04
C THR A 34 3.84 -21.32 3.47
N ALA A 35 3.06 -20.53 2.71
CA ALA A 35 3.53 -19.29 2.11
C ALA A 35 4.06 -18.34 3.19
N THR A 36 5.22 -17.75 2.92
CA THR A 36 5.88 -16.84 3.84
C THR A 36 5.12 -15.51 3.94
N THR A 37 5.38 -14.77 5.01
CA THR A 37 4.83 -13.42 5.19
C THR A 37 5.17 -12.51 4.00
N GLU A 38 6.40 -12.63 3.48
CA GLU A 38 6.86 -11.86 2.33
C GLU A 38 6.09 -12.22 1.05
N GLU A 39 5.86 -13.51 0.79
CA GLU A 39 5.07 -13.97 -0.36
C GLU A 39 3.61 -13.49 -0.29
N ILE A 40 3.03 -13.49 0.92
CA ILE A 40 1.68 -12.97 1.15
C ILE A 40 1.64 -11.47 0.85
N LEU A 41 2.57 -10.68 1.40
CA LEU A 41 2.64 -9.24 1.18
C LEU A 41 2.89 -8.89 -0.28
N LYS A 42 3.83 -9.57 -0.95
CA LYS A 42 4.12 -9.39 -2.37
C LYS A 42 2.91 -9.70 -3.25
N THR A 43 2.15 -10.74 -2.91
CA THR A 43 0.93 -11.09 -3.65
C THR A 43 -0.14 -10.02 -3.50
N LEU A 44 -0.31 -9.48 -2.28
CA LEU A 44 -1.24 -8.38 -2.04
C LEU A 44 -0.83 -7.13 -2.80
N ASP A 45 0.44 -6.75 -2.73
CA ASP A 45 0.98 -5.58 -3.41
C ASP A 45 0.88 -5.72 -4.95
N SER A 46 1.14 -6.90 -5.50
CA SER A 46 1.01 -7.12 -6.95
C SER A 46 -0.43 -7.06 -7.47
N ASN A 47 -1.43 -7.34 -6.61
CA ASN A 47 -2.84 -7.37 -7.01
C ASN A 47 -3.64 -6.13 -6.59
N PHE A 48 -3.22 -5.47 -5.53
CA PHE A 48 -3.96 -4.38 -4.87
C PHE A 48 -3.07 -3.19 -4.50
N GLY A 49 -1.76 -3.30 -4.68
CA GLY A 49 -0.83 -2.19 -4.52
C GLY A 49 -1.10 -1.09 -5.55
N ASP A 50 -0.53 0.07 -5.30
CA ASP A 50 -0.76 1.24 -6.13
C ASP A 50 -0.09 1.03 -7.51
N ILE A 51 -0.88 0.96 -8.58
CA ILE A 51 -0.39 0.60 -9.93
C ILE A 51 0.29 1.81 -10.61
N LYS A 52 0.22 2.99 -10.00
CA LYS A 52 0.23 4.26 -10.74
C LYS A 52 1.47 4.75 -11.48
N SER A 53 2.64 4.13 -11.58
CA SER A 53 3.87 4.85 -12.04
C SER A 53 4.16 6.17 -11.29
N GLY A 54 5.42 6.60 -11.27
CA GLY A 54 5.73 7.84 -10.61
C GLY A 54 5.33 9.08 -11.44
N GLU A 55 5.48 9.01 -12.76
CA GLU A 55 5.01 10.03 -13.71
C GLU A 55 3.51 10.33 -13.56
N SER A 56 2.65 9.31 -13.44
CA SER A 56 1.20 9.54 -13.30
C SER A 56 0.84 10.16 -11.95
N LEU A 57 1.59 9.83 -10.89
CA LEU A 57 1.43 10.47 -9.57
C LEU A 57 1.80 11.95 -9.63
N MET A 58 2.87 12.31 -10.34
CA MET A 58 3.28 13.70 -10.53
C MET A 58 2.28 14.47 -11.40
N GLU A 59 1.76 13.84 -12.46
CA GLU A 59 0.68 14.43 -13.27
C GLU A 59 -0.56 14.74 -12.43
N GLU A 60 -0.96 13.81 -11.55
CA GLU A 60 -2.08 13.99 -10.62
C GLU A 60 -1.79 15.11 -9.61
N TYR A 61 -0.58 15.15 -9.05
CA TYR A 61 -0.15 16.22 -8.15
C TYR A 61 -0.26 17.60 -8.80
N TYR A 62 0.26 17.78 -10.01
CA TYR A 62 0.20 19.07 -10.71
C TYR A 62 -1.21 19.49 -11.13
N LYS A 63 -2.10 18.52 -11.35
CA LYS A 63 -3.51 18.77 -11.70
C LYS A 63 -4.41 18.91 -10.48
N ALA A 64 -3.95 18.50 -9.30
CA ALA A 64 -4.75 18.50 -8.09
C ALA A 64 -5.18 19.93 -7.73
N LYS A 65 -6.49 20.09 -7.57
CA LYS A 65 -7.11 21.28 -7.00
C LYS A 65 -7.80 20.87 -5.70
N GLN A 66 -8.00 21.85 -4.83
CA GLN A 66 -8.85 21.66 -3.66
C GLN A 66 -10.26 21.33 -4.14
N GLU A 67 -10.83 20.24 -3.64
CA GLU A 67 -12.20 19.86 -3.97
C GLU A 67 -13.21 20.79 -3.28
N LYS A 68 -14.42 20.88 -3.84
CA LYS A 68 -15.45 21.86 -3.41
C LYS A 68 -15.79 21.78 -1.91
N ASP A 69 -15.76 20.59 -1.34
CA ASP A 69 -16.13 20.30 0.05
C ASP A 69 -14.93 19.83 0.89
N GLU A 70 -13.70 20.07 0.41
CA GLU A 70 -12.46 19.70 1.08
C GLU A 70 -11.88 20.92 1.83
N ASP A 71 -11.55 20.76 3.11
CA ASP A 71 -10.85 21.81 3.86
C ASP A 71 -9.37 21.93 3.44
N ILE A 72 -8.76 23.10 3.64
CA ILE A 72 -7.38 23.37 3.23
C ILE A 72 -6.37 22.40 3.87
N SER A 73 -6.59 21.98 5.13
CA SER A 73 -5.72 20.99 5.78
C SER A 73 -5.87 19.61 5.16
N ALA A 74 -7.10 19.20 4.83
CA ALA A 74 -7.34 17.92 4.16
C ALA A 74 -6.73 17.90 2.75
N TRP A 75 -6.85 19.01 2.02
CA TRP A 75 -6.19 19.17 0.72
C TRP A 75 -4.67 19.08 0.82
N GLY A 76 -4.08 19.74 1.81
CA GLY A 76 -2.63 19.68 2.07
C GLY A 76 -2.14 18.27 2.35
N ILE A 77 -2.83 17.53 3.23
CA ILE A 77 -2.52 16.13 3.54
C ILE A 77 -2.57 15.27 2.26
N ARG A 78 -3.60 15.44 1.43
CA ARG A 78 -3.73 14.68 0.18
C ARG A 78 -2.60 14.99 -0.81
N LEU A 79 -2.17 16.25 -0.92
CA LEU A 79 -1.04 16.63 -1.76
C LEU A 79 0.27 16.02 -1.25
N GLU A 80 0.49 16.04 0.07
CA GLU A 80 1.67 15.43 0.70
C GLU A 80 1.71 13.92 0.48
N GLU A 81 0.57 13.23 0.61
CA GLU A 81 0.46 11.80 0.31
C GLU A 81 0.81 11.49 -1.16
N LEU A 82 0.35 12.31 -2.12
CA LEU A 82 0.70 12.14 -3.53
C LEU A 82 2.20 12.34 -3.78
N LEU A 83 2.79 13.34 -3.15
CA LEU A 83 4.21 13.64 -3.28
C LEU A 83 5.09 12.54 -2.67
N GLN A 84 4.75 12.07 -1.47
CA GLN A 84 5.48 10.99 -0.81
C GLN A 84 5.46 9.71 -1.66
N LYS A 85 4.32 9.36 -2.25
CA LYS A 85 4.24 8.21 -3.17
C LYS A 85 5.13 8.35 -4.40
N ALA A 86 5.35 9.57 -4.89
CA ALA A 86 6.25 9.81 -6.02
C ALA A 86 7.73 9.70 -5.59
N ILE A 87 8.08 10.20 -4.40
CA ILE A 87 9.41 10.03 -3.77
C ILE A 87 9.72 8.54 -3.55
N ASP A 88 8.79 7.79 -2.99
CA ASP A 88 8.94 6.35 -2.71
C ASP A 88 9.19 5.53 -3.99
N ARG A 89 8.83 6.08 -5.17
CA ARG A 89 9.09 5.48 -6.49
C ARG A 89 10.35 6.00 -7.17
N GLY A 90 11.05 6.95 -6.57
CA GLY A 90 12.32 7.49 -7.06
C GLY A 90 12.19 8.55 -8.14
N GLU A 91 11.01 9.14 -8.34
CA GLU A 91 10.82 10.24 -9.30
C GLU A 91 11.38 11.57 -8.81
N LEU A 92 11.44 11.72 -7.48
CA LEU A 92 11.91 12.91 -6.79
C LEU A 92 12.92 12.51 -5.72
N GLN A 93 13.88 13.39 -5.48
CA GLN A 93 14.82 13.29 -4.36
C GLN A 93 14.42 14.33 -3.32
N GLU A 94 14.41 13.93 -2.04
CA GLU A 94 14.20 14.85 -0.90
C GLU A 94 15.29 15.93 -0.79
#